data_AF-A0A835LMM0-F1
#
_entry.id   AF-A0A835LMM0-F1
#
_cell.length_a   1.000
_cell.length_b   1.000
_cell.length_c   1.000
_cell.angle_alpha   90.00
_cell.angle_beta   90.00
_cell.angle_gamma   90.00
#
_symmetry.space_group_name_H-M   'P 1'
#
loop_
_entity.id
_entity.type
_entity.pdbx_description
1 polymer ?
#
loop_
_entity_poly.entity_id
_entity_poly.type
_entity_poly.pdbx_seq_one_letter_code
_entity_poly.pdbx_strand_id
1 'polypeptide(L)'
;MIAVNISQQSFPLLQANSMDRHVTSNFQISAGSFSMFVIGTLTIWVAIYDRLVLLQLAKITGKRYGIGLKQRMGIGTALSCMAMAVSAIMESIRRRTAIE
;
A
#
# COMPACT_ATOMS: atom_id res chain seq x y z
N MET A 1 -10.42 -0.60 -20.82
CA MET A 1 -10.41 -0.59 -19.34
C MET A 1 -10.09 -1.96 -18.74
N ILE A 2 -10.70 -3.05 -19.23
CA ILE A 2 -10.45 -4.42 -18.73
C ILE A 2 -8.97 -4.85 -18.85
N ALA A 3 -8.31 -4.58 -19.98
CA ALA A 3 -6.90 -4.92 -20.18
C ALA A 3 -5.92 -4.22 -19.21
N VAL A 4 -6.22 -2.97 -18.82
CA VAL A 4 -5.43 -2.23 -17.83
C VAL A 4 -5.59 -2.86 -16.45
N ASN A 5 -6.80 -3.24 -16.07
CA ASN A 5 -7.05 -3.86 -14.76
C ASN A 5 -6.34 -5.21 -14.60
N ILE A 6 -6.28 -6.00 -15.67
CA ILE A 6 -5.58 -7.30 -15.68
C ILE A 6 -4.06 -7.14 -15.56
N SER A 7 -3.48 -6.10 -16.16
CA SER A 7 -2.03 -5.85 -16.16
C SER A 7 -1.50 -5.14 -14.91
N GLN A 8 -2.37 -4.54 -14.09
CA GLN A 8 -2.00 -3.86 -12.84
C GLN A 8 -1.19 -4.74 -11.88
N GLN A 9 -1.44 -6.05 -11.86
CA GLN A 9 -0.74 -7.00 -10.98
C GLN A 9 0.67 -7.35 -11.50
N SER A 10 0.93 -7.21 -12.79
CA SER A 10 2.22 -7.54 -13.41
C SER A 10 3.23 -6.39 -13.31
N PHE A 11 2.77 -5.15 -13.18
CA PHE A 11 3.64 -3.97 -13.14
C PHE A 11 4.64 -3.99 -11.96
N PRO A 12 4.24 -4.30 -10.71
CA PRO A 12 5.19 -4.40 -9.58
C PRO A 12 6.26 -5.47 -9.79
N LEU A 13 5.93 -6.57 -10.46
CA LEU A 13 6.89 -7.63 -10.80
C LEU A 13 7.93 -7.15 -11.82
N LEU A 14 7.49 -6.40 -12.84
CA LEU A 14 8.39 -5.79 -13.83
C LEU A 14 9.28 -4.71 -13.20
N GLN A 15 8.71 -3.90 -12.32
CA GLN A 15 9.43 -2.88 -11.57
C GLN A 15 10.47 -3.51 -10.64
N ALA A 16 10.11 -4.55 -9.87
CA ALA A 16 11.04 -5.27 -9.02
C ALA A 16 12.16 -5.92 -9.83
N ASN A 17 11.88 -6.45 -11.03
CA ASN A 17 12.92 -7.01 -11.90
C ASN A 17 13.93 -5.96 -12.37
N SER A 18 13.52 -4.70 -12.53
CA SER A 18 14.38 -3.60 -12.96
C SER A 18 15.17 -2.95 -11.81
N MET A 19 14.82 -3.25 -10.55
CA MET A 19 15.51 -2.75 -9.36
C MET A 19 16.66 -3.69 -8.96
N ASP A 20 17.74 -3.14 -8.42
CA ASP A 20 18.75 -3.95 -7.75
C ASP A 20 18.15 -4.53 -6.47
N ARG A 21 18.15 -5.86 -6.37
CA ARG A 21 17.49 -6.64 -5.31
C ARG A 21 18.51 -7.35 -4.42
N HIS A 22 19.79 -7.00 -4.51
CA HIS A 22 20.81 -7.52 -3.61
C HIS A 22 20.70 -6.84 -2.24
N VAL A 23 20.30 -7.63 -1.24
CA VAL A 23 20.31 -7.19 0.17
C VAL A 23 21.68 -7.48 0.81
N THR A 24 22.33 -8.56 0.35
CA THR A 24 23.71 -8.94 0.71
C THR A 24 24.43 -9.40 -0.56
N SER A 25 25.77 -9.40 -0.57
CA SER A 25 26.60 -9.88 -1.69
C SER A 25 26.26 -11.30 -2.19
N ASN A 26 25.56 -12.11 -1.40
CA ASN A 26 25.10 -13.47 -1.75
C ASN A 26 23.57 -13.66 -1.65
N PHE A 27 22.78 -12.63 -1.32
CA PHE A 27 21.33 -12.76 -1.12
C PHE A 27 20.56 -11.75 -1.97
N GLN A 28 19.92 -12.28 -3.02
CA GLN A 28 19.05 -11.53 -3.90
C GLN A 28 17.58 -11.87 -3.60
N ILE A 29 16.75 -10.87 -3.31
CA ILE A 29 15.32 -11.07 -3.15
C ILE A 29 14.71 -11.38 -4.53
N SER A 30 13.99 -12.50 -4.65
CA SER A 30 13.26 -12.82 -5.88
C SER A 30 12.14 -11.82 -6.12
N ALA A 31 11.97 -11.37 -7.36
CA ALA A 31 10.90 -10.44 -7.74
C ALA A 31 9.52 -11.02 -7.41
N GLY A 32 9.36 -12.34 -7.46
CA GLY A 32 8.11 -13.02 -7.07
C GLY A 32 7.74 -12.86 -5.59
N SER A 33 8.71 -12.59 -4.71
CA SER A 33 8.49 -12.40 -3.28
C SER A 33 7.89 -11.02 -2.96
N PHE A 34 7.89 -10.06 -3.88
CA PHE A 34 7.26 -8.74 -3.66
C PHE A 34 5.75 -8.85 -3.39
N SER A 35 5.07 -9.85 -3.96
CA SER A 35 3.66 -10.10 -3.69
C SER A 35 3.39 -10.46 -2.23
N MET A 36 4.36 -11.08 -1.52
CA MET A 36 4.21 -11.39 -0.09
C MET A 36 4.15 -10.12 0.76
N PHE A 37 4.87 -9.06 0.38
CA PHE A 37 4.77 -7.77 1.06
C PHE A 37 3.38 -7.17 0.91
N VAL A 38 2.78 -7.24 -0.28
CA VAL A 38 1.41 -6.76 -0.51
C VAL A 38 0.42 -7.51 0.38
N ILE A 39 0.50 -8.85 0.40
CA ILE A 39 -0.37 -9.69 1.22
C ILE A 39 -0.18 -9.36 2.71
N GLY A 40 1.07 -9.34 3.18
CA GLY A 40 1.37 -9.04 4.58
C GLY A 40 0.91 -7.65 5.03
N THR A 41 1.15 -6.63 4.20
CA THR A 41 0.72 -5.26 4.49
C THR A 41 -0.81 -5.16 4.55
N LEU A 42 -1.52 -5.83 3.63
CA LEU A 42 -2.98 -5.86 3.61
C LEU A 42 -3.53 -6.61 4.82
N THR A 43 -2.94 -7.74 5.21
CA THR A 43 -3.32 -8.48 6.41
C THR A 43 -3.13 -7.64 7.67
N ILE A 44 -1.99 -6.96 7.82
CA ILE A 44 -1.72 -6.05 8.93
C ILE A 44 -2.74 -4.91 8.93
N TRP A 45 -3.02 -4.33 7.76
CA TRP A 45 -4.00 -3.24 7.63
C TRP A 45 -5.40 -3.67 8.04
N VAL A 46 -5.85 -4.85 7.60
CA VAL A 46 -7.14 -5.43 8.01
C VAL A 46 -7.18 -5.68 9.51
N ALA A 47 -6.11 -6.25 10.09
CA ALA A 47 -6.04 -6.49 11.53
C ALA A 47 -6.10 -5.18 12.33
N ILE A 48 -5.41 -4.12 11.87
CA ILE A 48 -5.47 -2.78 12.46
C ILE A 48 -6.87 -2.20 12.33
N TYR A 49 -7.49 -2.34 11.16
CA TYR A 49 -8.83 -1.86 10.90
C TYR A 49 -9.85 -2.54 11.83
N ASP A 50 -9.78 -3.86 11.95
CA ASP A 50 -10.68 -4.62 12.80
C ASP A 50 -10.44 -4.40 14.30
N ARG A 51 -9.21 -4.14 14.73
CA ARG A 51 -8.92 -3.92 16.16
C ARG A 51 -9.04 -2.47 16.60
N LEU A 52 -8.58 -1.51 15.80
CA LEU A 52 -8.61 -0.10 16.19
C LEU A 52 -9.90 0.55 15.71
N VAL A 53 -10.26 0.37 14.44
CA VAL A 53 -11.40 1.09 13.88
C VAL A 53 -12.70 0.51 14.40
N LEU A 54 -12.91 -0.81 14.40
CA LEU A 54 -14.15 -1.39 14.95
C LEU A 54 -14.27 -1.18 16.46
N LEU A 55 -13.18 -1.29 17.23
CA LEU A 55 -13.25 -1.13 18.69
C LEU A 55 -13.57 0.31 19.10
N GLN A 56 -12.95 1.31 18.45
CA GLN A 56 -13.24 2.72 18.71
C GLN A 56 -14.66 3.08 18.29
N LEU A 57 -15.12 2.53 17.17
CA LEU A 57 -16.48 2.70 16.69
C LEU A 57 -17.53 2.09 17.61
N ALA A 58 -17.26 0.88 18.13
CA ALA A 58 -18.14 0.21 19.07
C ALA A 58 -18.25 0.99 20.38
N LYS A 59 -17.14 1.57 20.85
CA LYS A 59 -17.09 2.43 22.05
C LYS A 59 -17.82 3.76 21.88
N ILE A 60 -17.71 4.41 20.71
CA ILE A 60 -18.25 5.76 20.49
C ILE A 60 -19.72 5.72 20.06
N THR A 61 -20.11 4.79 19.19
CA THR A 61 -21.43 4.81 18.54
C THR A 61 -22.44 3.88 19.22
N GLY A 62 -22.01 2.95 20.07
CA GLY A 62 -22.88 1.97 20.72
C GLY A 62 -23.60 1.00 19.76
N LYS A 63 -23.36 1.11 18.45
CA LYS A 63 -23.90 0.25 17.37
C LYS A 63 -22.79 -0.65 16.84
N ARG A 64 -23.14 -1.92 16.58
CA ARG A 64 -22.23 -2.98 16.07
C ARG A 64 -21.47 -2.64 14.77
N TYR A 65 -21.89 -1.62 14.00
CA TYR A 65 -21.29 -1.24 12.70
C TYR A 65 -20.82 0.22 12.58
N GLY A 66 -20.76 0.98 13.68
CA GLY A 66 -19.83 2.12 13.85
C GLY A 66 -19.72 3.27 12.82
N ILE A 67 -19.20 3.02 11.61
CA ILE A 67 -18.98 3.99 10.51
C ILE A 67 -19.87 3.64 9.31
N GLY A 68 -20.54 4.65 8.73
CA GLY A 68 -21.28 4.52 7.48
C GLY A 68 -20.37 4.26 6.26
N LEU A 69 -20.86 3.46 5.30
CA LEU A 69 -20.11 3.05 4.10
C LEU A 69 -19.44 4.22 3.35
N LYS A 70 -20.14 5.36 3.25
CA LYS A 70 -19.66 6.58 2.58
C LYS A 70 -18.43 7.19 3.25
N GLN A 71 -18.37 7.17 4.59
CA GLN A 71 -17.25 7.72 5.34
C GLN A 71 -16.00 6.84 5.21
N ARG A 72 -16.18 5.50 5.20
CA ARG A 72 -15.10 4.55 4.89
C ARG A 72 -14.48 4.82 3.53
N MET A 73 -15.32 5.00 2.50
CA MET A 73 -14.85 5.33 1.16
C MET A 73 -14.12 6.68 1.13
N GLY A 74 -14.67 7.71 1.76
CA GLY A 74 -14.04 9.05 1.83
C GLY A 74 -12.67 9.03 2.50
N ILE A 75 -12.52 8.31 3.62
CA ILE A 75 -11.23 8.16 4.32
C ILE A 75 -10.22 7.44 3.42
N GLY A 76 -10.62 6.39 2.71
CA GLY A 76 -9.76 5.67 1.77
C GLY A 76 -9.26 6.55 0.63
N THR A 77 -10.12 7.41 0.09
CA THR A 77 -9.74 8.38 -0.95
C THR A 77 -8.77 9.43 -0.41
N ALA A 78 -9.03 10.01 0.77
CA ALA A 78 -8.13 10.98 1.38
C ALA A 78 -6.74 10.38 1.68
N LEU A 79 -6.69 9.16 2.22
CA LEU A 79 -5.44 8.43 2.44
C LEU A 79 -4.69 8.17 1.13
N SER A 80 -5.40 7.79 0.06
CA SER A 80 -4.80 7.60 -1.26
C SER A 80 -4.16 8.87 -1.81
N CYS A 81 -4.83 10.03 -1.65
CA CYS A 81 -4.27 11.32 -2.04
C CYS A 81 -3.01 11.66 -1.25
N MET A 82 -3.01 11.46 0.06
CA MET A 82 -1.83 11.68 0.90
C MET A 82 -0.68 10.73 0.53
N ALA A 83 -0.96 9.46 0.30
CA ALA A 83 0.04 8.47 -0.13
C ALA A 83 0.69 8.88 -1.47
N MET A 84 -0.11 9.34 -2.43
CA MET A 84 0.39 9.86 -3.71
C MET A 84 1.26 11.11 -3.53
N ALA A 85 0.88 12.03 -2.64
CA ALA A 85 1.68 13.21 -2.34
C ALA A 85 3.05 12.84 -1.75
N VAL A 86 3.08 11.91 -0.79
CA VAL A 86 4.33 11.41 -0.19
C VAL A 86 5.19 10.70 -1.24
N SER A 87 4.59 9.89 -2.10
CA SER A 87 5.28 9.23 -3.22
C SER A 87 5.94 10.23 -4.17
N ALA A 88 5.22 11.30 -4.55
CA ALA A 88 5.76 12.35 -5.39
C ALA A 88 6.96 13.07 -4.75
N ILE A 89 6.91 13.33 -3.44
CA ILE A 89 8.02 13.92 -2.71
C ILE A 89 9.23 12.97 -2.71
N MET A 90 9.03 11.69 -2.38
CA MET A 90 10.11 10.69 -2.37
C MET A 90 10.75 10.53 -3.75
N GLU A 91 9.96 10.48 -4.81
CA GLU A 91 10.46 10.40 -6.18
C GLU A 91 11.25 11.67 -6.57
N SER A 92 10.82 12.85 -6.09
CA SER A 92 11.56 14.09 -6.32
C SER A 92 12.93 14.10 -5.64
N ILE A 93 13.04 13.52 -4.45
CA ILE A 93 14.30 13.35 -3.71
C ILE A 93 15.19 12.36 -4.47
N ARG A 94 14.65 11.18 -4.84
CA ARG A 94 15.38 10.16 -5.61
C ARG A 94 15.95 10.72 -6.91
N ARG A 95 15.15 11.51 -7.64
CA ARG A 95 15.58 12.16 -8.89
C ARG A 95 16.69 13.17 -8.67
N ARG A 96 16.65 13.96 -7.59
CA ARG A 96 17.73 14.90 -7.26
C ARG A 96 19.03 14.16 -6.98
N THR A 97 19.00 13.13 -6.15
CA THR A 97 20.17 12.30 -5.82
C THR A 97 20.76 11.54 -7.00
N ALA A 98 19.97 11.27 -8.05
CA ALA A 98 20.44 10.57 -9.26
C ALA A 98 21.01 11.52 -10.33
N ILE A 99 20.78 12.83 -10.22
CA ILE A 99 21.28 13.86 -11.16
C ILE A 99 22.55 14.53 -10.59
N GLU A 100 22.70 14.52 -9.26
CA GLU A 100 23.96 14.81 -8.55
C GLU A 100 25.00 13.70 -8.76
#